data_AF-A0A081SFQ2-F1
#
_entry.id   AF-A0A081SFQ2-F1
#
_cell.length_a   1.000
_cell.length_b   1.000
_cell.length_c   1.000
_cell.angle_alpha   90.00
_cell.angle_beta   90.00
_cell.angle_gamma   90.00
#
_symmetry.space_group_name_H-M   'P 1'
#
loop_
_entity.id
_entity.type
_entity.pdbx_description
1 polymer ?
#
loop_
_entity_poly.entity_id
_entity_poly.type
_entity_poly.pdbx_seq_one_letter_code
_entity_poly.pdbx_strand_id
1 'polypeptide(L)'
;MTELNQAEQILGLTEMEILRRCASENLICAPRPGYWTAEIYSFGKYLREYGYFPQWLPLLVYTDHGPSQADSPLKHELESDAPVQFYHSSRMVKKWKKITKKPCYTIFSPFVFYRKTRKIVQNRDAKGTLAYPSHTTPLIDDEVDYEKYIEQLMSLPKEFHPISVQLHVHDVNKGQHKLFMKHKIPVYTAGHYADYRFVERFYETLKQFKYTTSNVVMSCLFYSVEMGIPHFLYGIEPVFNNKGQEGIPLGKEFKPLEQWEQMRKVTEMFSGLNTEITDDQRKLVNFELGIEHGASRFQMAGILFFALANVFFRKLKNKMQNGFI
;
A
#
# COMPACT_ATOMS: atom_id res chain seq x y z
N MET A 1 -1.53 16.21 -33.93
CA MET A 1 -1.77 14.80 -33.58
C MET A 1 -0.65 13.99 -34.21
N THR A 2 0.45 13.86 -33.49
CA THR A 2 1.68 13.20 -33.93
C THR A 2 1.56 11.72 -33.62
N GLU A 3 1.72 10.87 -34.64
CA GLU A 3 1.71 9.41 -34.50
C GLU A 3 2.82 8.97 -33.54
N LEU A 4 2.42 8.58 -32.33
CA LEU A 4 3.30 7.89 -31.40
C LEU A 4 3.57 6.48 -31.93
N ASN A 5 4.85 6.22 -32.16
CA ASN A 5 5.43 5.00 -32.71
C ASN A 5 4.88 3.75 -31.98
N GLN A 6 4.20 2.86 -32.70
CA GLN A 6 3.46 1.71 -32.17
C GLN A 6 4.35 0.53 -31.69
N ALA A 7 5.66 0.61 -31.83
CA ALA A 7 6.57 -0.46 -31.45
C ALA A 7 7.31 -0.09 -30.17
N GLU A 8 6.77 -0.52 -29.01
CA GLU A 8 7.48 -0.87 -27.76
C GLU A 8 6.57 -0.86 -26.51
N GLN A 9 5.28 -1.19 -26.63
CA GLN A 9 4.42 -1.37 -25.45
C GLN A 9 4.86 -2.61 -24.65
N ILE A 10 5.15 -2.43 -23.35
CA ILE A 10 5.25 -3.55 -22.41
C ILE A 10 3.84 -4.16 -22.35
N LEU A 11 3.68 -5.41 -22.80
CA LEU A 11 2.39 -6.09 -22.89
C LEU A 11 1.71 -6.09 -21.52
N GLY A 12 0.66 -5.28 -21.37
CA GLY A 12 -0.18 -5.24 -20.18
C GLY A 12 -0.92 -6.57 -19.97
N LEU A 13 -1.61 -6.68 -18.85
CA LEU A 13 -2.51 -7.81 -18.61
C LEU A 13 -3.71 -7.73 -19.57
N THR A 14 -4.23 -8.88 -19.99
CA THR A 14 -5.52 -8.95 -20.69
C THR A 14 -6.65 -8.58 -19.73
N GLU A 15 -7.78 -8.11 -20.23
CA GLU A 15 -8.96 -7.81 -19.40
C GLU A 15 -9.37 -9.04 -18.57
N MET A 16 -9.39 -10.22 -19.18
CA MET A 16 -9.67 -11.48 -18.50
C MET A 16 -8.73 -11.73 -17.32
N GLU A 17 -7.42 -11.49 -17.48
CA GLU A 17 -6.44 -11.67 -16.41
C GLU A 17 -6.57 -10.62 -15.30
N ILE A 18 -6.89 -9.37 -15.67
CA ILE A 18 -7.19 -8.29 -14.71
C ILE A 18 -8.36 -8.69 -13.82
N LEU A 19 -9.48 -9.09 -14.44
CA LEU A 19 -10.69 -9.49 -13.73
C LEU A 19 -10.43 -10.73 -12.86
N ARG A 20 -9.73 -11.74 -13.39
CA ARG A 20 -9.39 -12.97 -12.65
C ARG A 20 -8.56 -12.70 -11.39
N ARG A 21 -7.59 -11.79 -11.44
CA ARG A 21 -6.75 -11.40 -10.28
C ARG A 21 -7.53 -10.61 -9.23
N CYS A 22 -8.56 -9.88 -9.65
CA CYS A 22 -9.42 -9.06 -8.78
C CYS A 22 -10.60 -9.83 -8.18
N ALA A 23 -10.94 -10.99 -8.76
CA ALA A 23 -12.02 -11.86 -8.33
C ALA A 23 -11.77 -12.46 -6.93
N SER A 24 -12.81 -12.47 -6.09
CA SER A 24 -12.73 -12.98 -4.71
C SER A 24 -12.72 -14.52 -4.66
N GLU A 25 -13.26 -15.18 -5.67
CA GLU A 25 -13.29 -16.63 -5.81
C GLU A 25 -11.90 -17.27 -6.02
N ASN A 26 -10.91 -16.47 -6.43
CA ASN A 26 -9.55 -16.92 -6.72
C ASN A 26 -8.54 -16.61 -5.60
N LEU A 27 -9.03 -16.17 -4.43
CA LEU A 27 -8.20 -15.73 -3.32
C LEU A 27 -7.43 -16.89 -2.68
N ILE A 28 -6.15 -16.64 -2.41
CA ILE A 28 -5.35 -17.42 -1.48
C ILE A 28 -5.15 -16.53 -0.25
N CYS A 29 -5.71 -16.92 0.89
CA CYS A 29 -5.65 -16.14 2.12
C CYS A 29 -5.38 -17.04 3.34
N ALA A 30 -5.24 -16.43 4.52
CA ALA A 30 -5.03 -17.17 5.76
C ALA A 30 -6.23 -18.10 6.04
N PRO A 31 -5.99 -19.35 6.50
CA PRO A 31 -7.09 -20.24 6.89
C PRO A 31 -7.86 -19.73 8.11
N ARG A 32 -7.21 -18.92 8.97
CA ARG A 32 -7.80 -18.30 10.15
C ARG A 32 -7.29 -16.86 10.27
N PRO A 33 -7.91 -15.90 9.56
CA PRO A 33 -7.50 -14.50 9.67
C PRO A 33 -7.75 -14.02 11.11
N GLY A 34 -6.76 -13.32 11.66
CA GLY A 34 -6.93 -12.62 12.94
C GLY A 34 -7.54 -11.25 12.69
N TYR A 35 -6.75 -10.20 12.83
CA TYR A 35 -7.18 -8.84 12.47
C TYR A 35 -6.92 -8.54 10.99
N TRP A 36 -7.92 -7.98 10.32
CA TRP A 36 -7.91 -7.84 8.86
C TRP A 36 -6.76 -6.97 8.34
N THR A 37 -6.39 -5.88 9.02
CA THR A 37 -5.32 -4.98 8.55
C THR A 37 -3.96 -5.66 8.48
N ALA A 38 -3.71 -6.61 9.38
CA ALA A 38 -2.50 -7.40 9.37
C ALA A 38 -2.47 -8.49 8.29
N GLU A 39 -3.59 -8.75 7.59
CA GLU A 39 -3.72 -9.84 6.61
C GLU A 39 -3.78 -9.35 5.16
N ILE A 40 -4.17 -8.10 4.93
CA ILE A 40 -4.26 -7.51 3.58
C ILE A 40 -2.88 -7.24 2.97
N TYR A 41 -2.84 -7.04 1.65
CA TYR A 41 -1.66 -6.75 0.86
C TYR A 41 -0.51 -7.73 1.12
N SER A 42 -0.85 -9.00 1.36
CA SER A 42 0.10 -10.06 1.75
C SER A 42 0.90 -9.79 3.04
N PHE A 43 0.54 -8.77 3.84
CA PHE A 43 1.17 -8.50 5.13
C PHE A 43 1.17 -9.73 6.00
N GLY A 44 0.04 -10.44 6.06
CA GLY A 44 -0.09 -11.56 6.96
C GLY A 44 0.88 -12.69 6.66
N LYS A 45 1.07 -13.00 5.38
CA LYS A 45 2.04 -14.00 4.92
C LYS A 45 3.46 -13.62 5.35
N TYR A 46 3.85 -12.37 5.09
CA TYR A 46 5.23 -11.91 5.25
C TYR A 46 5.59 -11.46 6.67
N LEU A 47 4.64 -11.00 7.48
CA LEU A 47 4.84 -10.78 8.92
C LEU A 47 5.14 -12.10 9.61
N ARG A 48 4.38 -13.15 9.27
CA ARG A 48 4.59 -14.50 9.82
C ARG A 48 5.95 -15.05 9.41
N GLU A 49 6.30 -14.97 8.14
CA GLU A 49 7.60 -15.40 7.65
C GLU A 49 8.76 -14.58 8.27
N TYR A 50 8.56 -13.26 8.46
CA TYR A 50 9.55 -12.40 9.11
C TYR A 50 9.78 -12.76 10.58
N GLY A 51 8.70 -12.97 11.33
CA GLY A 51 8.73 -13.28 12.76
C GLY A 51 8.79 -14.77 13.09
N TYR A 52 9.18 -15.65 12.16
CA TYR A 52 9.21 -17.12 12.37
C TYR A 52 7.89 -17.68 12.95
N PHE A 53 6.76 -17.05 12.63
CA PHE A 53 5.45 -17.41 13.16
C PHE A 53 4.75 -18.38 12.21
N PRO A 54 4.16 -19.48 12.69
CA PRO A 54 3.51 -20.46 11.82
C PRO A 54 2.37 -19.87 10.96
N GLN A 55 2.35 -20.20 9.67
CA GLN A 55 1.38 -19.67 8.69
C GLN A 55 -0.09 -19.99 9.02
N TRP A 56 -0.34 -21.07 9.74
CA TRP A 56 -1.69 -21.51 10.13
C TRP A 56 -2.20 -20.85 11.41
N LEU A 57 -1.36 -20.12 12.14
CA LEU A 57 -1.78 -19.38 13.33
C LEU A 57 -2.36 -18.01 12.96
N PRO A 58 -3.42 -17.55 13.66
CA PRO A 58 -4.00 -16.24 13.42
C PRO A 58 -3.04 -15.13 13.86
N LEU A 59 -2.96 -14.05 13.08
CA LEU A 59 -2.25 -12.84 13.49
C LEU A 59 -3.13 -12.01 14.41
N LEU A 60 -2.86 -12.10 15.71
CA LEU A 60 -3.57 -11.35 16.75
C LEU A 60 -2.94 -9.97 17.00
N VAL A 61 -2.56 -9.29 15.92
CA VAL A 61 -1.97 -7.95 15.91
C VAL A 61 -2.70 -7.10 14.90
N TYR A 62 -2.77 -5.80 15.13
CA TYR A 62 -3.36 -4.85 14.20
C TYR A 62 -2.24 -4.02 13.57
N THR A 63 -2.35 -3.67 12.29
CA THR A 63 -1.38 -2.79 11.60
C THR A 63 -2.09 -1.54 11.05
N ASP A 64 -1.30 -0.55 10.64
CA ASP A 64 -1.74 0.43 9.65
C ASP A 64 -1.95 -0.26 8.28
N HIS A 65 -2.69 0.39 7.37
CA HIS A 65 -2.97 -0.16 6.02
C HIS A 65 -1.77 -0.15 5.07
N GLY A 66 -0.69 0.53 5.48
CA GLY A 66 0.51 0.81 4.70
C GLY A 66 1.26 2.03 5.26
N PRO A 67 2.39 2.43 4.67
CA PRO A 67 3.11 3.65 5.06
C PRO A 67 2.20 4.88 4.90
N SER A 68 1.69 5.37 6.02
CA SER A 68 0.71 6.44 6.07
C SER A 68 1.36 7.78 6.40
N GLN A 69 0.94 8.82 5.68
CA GLN A 69 1.26 10.22 5.99
C GLN A 69 0.12 10.91 6.74
N ALA A 70 -0.93 10.17 7.09
CA ALA A 70 -1.88 10.59 8.09
C ALA A 70 -1.18 10.63 9.45
N ASP A 71 -1.17 11.82 10.05
CA ASP A 71 -0.50 12.08 11.32
C ASP A 71 -1.41 11.80 12.53
N SER A 72 -2.58 11.23 12.28
CA SER A 72 -3.63 10.92 13.24
C SER A 72 -4.13 9.49 13.04
N PRO A 73 -4.48 8.80 14.14
CA PRO A 73 -5.04 7.46 14.09
C PRO A 73 -6.46 7.47 13.52
N LEU A 74 -6.80 6.43 12.76
CA LEU A 74 -8.17 6.17 12.35
C LEU A 74 -8.96 5.57 13.51
N LYS A 75 -10.27 5.81 13.55
CA LYS A 75 -11.16 5.33 14.62
C LYS A 75 -11.07 3.82 14.83
N HIS A 76 -11.03 3.05 13.75
CA HIS A 76 -10.90 1.59 13.82
C HIS A 76 -9.56 1.12 14.44
N GLU A 77 -8.49 1.91 14.37
CA GLU A 77 -7.21 1.62 15.04
C GLU A 77 -7.34 1.86 16.56
N LEU A 78 -8.06 2.92 16.95
CA LEU A 78 -8.36 3.22 18.35
C LEU A 78 -9.25 2.16 18.99
N GLU A 79 -10.25 1.69 18.26
CA GLU A 79 -11.28 0.78 18.78
C GLU A 79 -10.88 -0.70 18.73
N SER A 80 -9.93 -1.08 17.87
CA SER A 80 -9.43 -2.45 17.74
C SER A 80 -9.04 -3.06 19.09
N ASP A 81 -9.54 -4.25 19.43
CA ASP A 81 -9.21 -4.94 20.69
C ASP A 81 -7.88 -5.72 20.64
N ALA A 82 -7.13 -5.59 19.54
CA ALA A 82 -5.85 -6.26 19.35
C ALA A 82 -4.88 -5.99 20.51
N PRO A 83 -4.22 -7.04 21.06
CA PRO A 83 -3.22 -6.87 22.11
C PRO A 83 -2.04 -5.98 21.74
N VAL A 84 -1.72 -5.88 20.45
CA VAL A 84 -0.57 -5.14 19.93
C VAL A 84 -0.96 -4.43 18.64
N GLN A 85 -0.48 -3.20 18.50
CA GLN A 85 -0.57 -2.39 17.29
C GLN A 85 0.80 -2.23 16.63
N PHE A 86 0.82 -2.28 15.32
CA PHE A 86 2.00 -2.11 14.48
C PHE A 86 1.81 -0.91 13.56
N TYR A 87 2.92 -0.22 13.28
CA TYR A 87 2.99 0.88 12.33
C TYR A 87 4.28 0.80 11.52
N HIS A 88 4.24 1.17 10.25
CA HIS A 88 5.42 1.21 9.40
C HIS A 88 6.47 2.22 9.91
N SER A 89 6.00 3.36 10.41
CA SER A 89 6.87 4.49 10.79
C SER A 89 7.01 4.66 12.29
N SER A 90 8.24 4.90 12.76
CA SER A 90 8.48 5.21 14.18
C SER A 90 7.87 6.55 14.62
N ARG A 91 7.61 7.46 13.67
CA ARG A 91 6.83 8.69 13.89
C ARG A 91 5.43 8.36 14.42
N MET A 92 4.74 7.42 13.77
CA MET A 92 3.39 7.01 14.17
C MET A 92 3.40 6.34 15.53
N VAL A 93 4.36 5.46 15.81
CA VAL A 93 4.51 4.83 17.14
C VAL A 93 4.69 5.89 18.24
N LYS A 94 5.55 6.90 18.03
CA LYS A 94 5.76 7.99 19.00
C LYS A 94 4.47 8.78 19.26
N LYS A 95 3.66 9.04 18.22
CA LYS A 95 2.37 9.71 18.37
C LYS A 95 1.37 8.83 19.11
N TRP A 96 1.31 7.55 18.75
CA TRP A 96 0.34 6.62 19.31
C TRP A 96 0.55 6.32 20.78
N LYS A 97 1.81 6.23 21.24
CA LYS A 97 2.14 6.10 22.67
C LYS A 97 1.64 7.26 23.53
N LYS A 98 1.34 8.42 22.93
CA LYS A 98 0.75 9.57 23.65
C LYS A 98 -0.77 9.49 23.74
N ILE A 99 -1.41 8.73 22.86
CA ILE A 99 -2.88 8.66 22.73
C ILE A 99 -3.43 7.43 23.46
N THR A 100 -2.70 6.32 23.45
CA THR A 100 -3.15 5.06 24.06
C THR A 100 -2.04 4.34 24.81
N LYS A 101 -2.45 3.48 25.75
CA LYS A 101 -1.56 2.58 26.49
C LYS A 101 -1.36 1.23 25.78
N LYS A 102 -2.00 1.01 24.63
CA LYS A 102 -1.83 -0.23 23.85
C LYS A 102 -0.36 -0.37 23.43
N PRO A 103 0.25 -1.56 23.61
CA PRO A 103 1.59 -1.83 23.10
C PRO A 103 1.67 -1.54 21.60
N CYS A 104 2.64 -0.73 21.20
CA CYS A 104 2.85 -0.39 19.81
C CYS A 104 4.32 -0.36 19.41
N TYR A 105 4.59 -0.88 18.22
CA TYR A 105 5.93 -1.10 17.70
C TYR A 105 6.03 -0.71 16.24
N THR A 106 7.23 -0.30 15.84
CA THR A 106 7.55 -0.06 14.43
C THR A 106 7.82 -1.42 13.77
N ILE A 107 7.21 -1.67 12.62
CA ILE A 107 7.47 -2.88 11.85
C ILE A 107 8.56 -2.66 10.83
N PHE A 108 9.32 -3.71 10.56
CA PHE A 108 10.07 -3.79 9.32
C PHE A 108 9.06 -4.11 8.21
N SER A 109 8.96 -3.25 7.18
CA SER A 109 7.93 -3.39 6.14
C SER A 109 7.89 -4.81 5.53
N PRO A 110 6.71 -5.48 5.49
CA PRO A 110 6.56 -6.80 4.89
C PRO A 110 6.92 -6.83 3.39
N PHE A 111 6.62 -5.75 2.67
CA PHE A 111 6.97 -5.58 1.25
C PHE A 111 8.50 -5.57 1.06
N VAL A 112 9.20 -4.76 1.86
CA VAL A 112 10.67 -4.67 1.82
C VAL A 112 11.31 -5.99 2.22
N PHE A 113 10.75 -6.69 3.21
CA PHE A 113 11.24 -8.01 3.61
C PHE A 113 11.15 -9.00 2.44
N TYR A 114 10.00 -9.10 1.79
CA TYR A 114 9.82 -9.94 0.60
C TYR A 114 10.85 -9.57 -0.48
N ARG A 115 10.90 -8.30 -0.89
CA ARG A 115 11.81 -7.85 -1.94
C ARG A 115 13.27 -8.21 -1.64
N LYS A 116 13.76 -7.84 -0.45
CA LYS A 116 15.17 -8.04 -0.07
C LYS A 116 15.55 -9.52 0.01
N THR A 117 14.70 -10.35 0.60
CA THR A 117 15.00 -11.79 0.73
C THR A 117 14.92 -12.54 -0.59
N ARG A 118 14.09 -12.09 -1.53
CA ARG A 118 14.02 -12.65 -2.89
C ARG A 118 14.98 -11.95 -3.85
N LYS A 119 15.80 -11.01 -3.37
CA LYS A 119 16.76 -10.24 -4.15
C LYS A 119 16.14 -9.59 -5.39
N ILE A 120 14.89 -9.14 -5.26
CA ILE A 120 14.19 -8.47 -6.36
C ILE A 120 14.80 -7.08 -6.53
N VAL A 121 15.27 -6.83 -7.74
CA VAL A 121 15.83 -5.57 -8.18
C VAL A 121 15.14 -5.17 -9.48
N GLN A 122 15.19 -3.87 -9.80
CA GLN A 122 14.77 -3.38 -11.11
C GLN A 122 15.52 -4.13 -12.22
N ASN A 123 14.80 -4.48 -13.29
CA ASN A 123 15.38 -5.13 -14.44
C ASN A 123 16.34 -4.19 -15.19
N ARG A 124 17.38 -4.74 -15.82
CA ARG A 124 18.38 -3.93 -16.57
C ARG A 124 17.81 -3.27 -17.81
N ASP A 125 16.78 -3.89 -18.40
CA ASP A 125 16.02 -3.44 -19.57
C ASP A 125 14.72 -2.71 -19.16
N ALA A 126 14.60 -2.30 -17.89
CA ALA A 126 13.44 -1.55 -17.42
C ALA A 126 13.27 -0.24 -18.20
N LYS A 127 12.03 0.02 -18.63
CA LYS A 127 11.71 1.17 -19.48
C LYS A 127 10.34 1.77 -19.15
N GLY A 128 10.14 3.01 -19.54
CA GLY A 128 8.86 3.70 -19.37
C GLY A 128 8.48 3.97 -17.91
N THR A 129 7.23 4.37 -17.73
CA THR A 129 6.66 4.80 -16.45
C THR A 129 5.44 3.98 -16.10
N LEU A 130 5.41 3.48 -14.87
CA LEU A 130 4.21 2.89 -14.28
C LEU A 130 3.49 3.95 -13.43
N ALA A 131 2.30 4.33 -13.88
CA ALA A 131 1.43 5.26 -13.17
C ALA A 131 0.49 4.52 -12.22
N TYR A 132 0.33 5.07 -11.03
CA TYR A 132 -0.61 4.65 -10.00
C TYR A 132 -1.60 5.80 -9.80
N PRO A 133 -2.74 5.80 -10.51
CA PRO A 133 -3.80 6.75 -10.20
C PRO A 133 -4.27 6.57 -8.76
N SER A 134 -4.77 7.65 -8.15
CA SER A 134 -5.52 7.60 -6.91
C SER A 134 -6.57 6.51 -6.99
N HIS A 135 -6.76 5.77 -5.90
CA HIS A 135 -7.73 4.70 -5.89
C HIS A 135 -8.87 4.98 -4.93
N THR A 136 -10.01 4.42 -5.27
CA THR A 136 -11.20 4.48 -4.43
C THR A 136 -11.21 3.39 -3.37
N THR A 137 -12.04 3.55 -2.35
CA THR A 137 -12.37 2.52 -1.36
C THR A 137 -13.89 2.31 -1.35
N PRO A 138 -14.42 1.32 -0.61
CA PRO A 138 -15.87 1.19 -0.45
C PRO A 138 -16.53 2.44 0.17
N LEU A 139 -15.76 3.24 0.92
CA LEU A 139 -16.26 4.39 1.68
C LEU A 139 -15.78 5.75 1.16
N ILE A 140 -14.82 5.78 0.23
CA ILE A 140 -14.29 7.01 -0.37
C ILE A 140 -14.27 6.83 -1.89
N ASP A 141 -14.94 7.73 -2.58
CA ASP A 141 -14.84 7.85 -4.04
C ASP A 141 -13.82 8.92 -4.43
N ASP A 142 -13.30 8.82 -5.65
CA ASP A 142 -12.53 9.88 -6.27
C ASP A 142 -13.31 10.45 -7.47
N GLU A 143 -13.34 11.76 -7.57
CA GLU A 143 -14.01 12.46 -8.67
C GLU A 143 -12.97 12.96 -9.68
N VAL A 144 -12.07 12.06 -10.07
CA VAL A 144 -11.02 12.34 -11.05
C VAL A 144 -11.59 12.30 -12.45
N ASP A 145 -11.31 13.33 -13.23
CA ASP A 145 -11.45 13.28 -14.68
C ASP A 145 -10.29 12.45 -15.26
N TYR A 146 -10.55 11.15 -15.41
CA TYR A 146 -9.56 10.19 -15.89
C TYR A 146 -9.18 10.39 -17.36
N GLU A 147 -10.04 10.99 -18.19
CA GLU A 147 -9.67 11.36 -19.56
C GLU A 147 -8.59 12.44 -19.53
N LYS A 148 -8.81 13.49 -18.73
CA LYS A 148 -7.81 14.54 -18.52
C LYS A 148 -6.51 14.00 -17.89
N TYR A 149 -6.61 13.07 -16.95
CA TYR A 149 -5.43 12.43 -16.37
C TYR A 149 -4.65 11.61 -17.41
N ILE A 150 -5.33 10.88 -18.28
CA ILE A 150 -4.72 10.16 -19.42
C ILE A 150 -4.01 11.16 -20.35
N GLU A 151 -4.64 12.28 -20.71
CA GLU A 151 -4.02 13.32 -21.54
C GLU A 151 -2.73 13.85 -20.91
N GLN A 152 -2.74 14.12 -19.60
CA GLN A 152 -1.55 14.58 -18.88
C GLN A 152 -0.43 13.52 -18.89
N LEU A 153 -0.76 12.26 -18.62
CA LEU A 153 0.22 11.17 -18.67
C LEU A 153 0.83 11.03 -20.06
N MET A 154 0.00 11.13 -21.10
CA MET A 154 0.46 11.04 -22.49
C MET A 154 1.27 12.27 -22.92
N SER A 155 1.11 13.42 -22.24
CA SER A 155 1.92 14.62 -22.48
C SER A 155 3.26 14.62 -21.75
N LEU A 156 3.60 13.57 -20.99
CA LEU A 156 4.91 13.45 -20.35
C LEU A 156 6.03 13.45 -21.41
N PRO A 157 7.23 13.97 -21.08
CA PRO A 157 8.38 13.93 -21.97
C PRO A 157 8.71 12.51 -22.46
N LYS A 158 9.24 12.38 -23.68
CA LYS A 158 9.50 11.09 -24.35
C LYS A 158 10.28 10.09 -23.49
N GLU A 159 11.19 10.57 -22.64
CA GLU A 159 11.98 9.70 -21.74
C GLU A 159 11.15 8.88 -20.75
N PHE A 160 9.94 9.36 -20.40
CA PHE A 160 9.03 8.69 -19.47
C PHE A 160 8.16 7.64 -20.17
N HIS A 161 8.18 7.58 -21.50
CA HIS A 161 7.40 6.62 -22.28
C HIS A 161 8.13 5.28 -22.44
N PRO A 162 7.41 4.16 -22.63
CA PRO A 162 5.95 4.03 -22.67
C PRO A 162 5.29 4.23 -21.29
N ILE A 163 4.04 4.69 -21.28
CA ILE A 163 3.22 4.77 -20.06
C ILE A 163 2.43 3.47 -19.88
N SER A 164 2.36 2.97 -18.66
CA SER A 164 1.44 1.92 -18.23
C SER A 164 0.77 2.33 -16.92
N VAL A 165 -0.34 1.68 -16.55
CA VAL A 165 -1.04 1.93 -15.28
C VAL A 165 -1.18 0.68 -14.45
N GLN A 166 -1.08 0.80 -13.13
CA GLN A 166 -1.45 -0.25 -12.19
C GLN A 166 -2.65 0.19 -11.35
N LEU A 167 -3.77 -0.51 -11.50
CA LEU A 167 -5.03 -0.16 -10.85
C LEU A 167 -5.30 -1.03 -9.62
N HIS A 168 -5.92 -0.42 -8.62
CA HIS A 168 -6.42 -1.11 -7.45
C HIS A 168 -7.71 -1.88 -7.79
N VAL A 169 -8.01 -2.93 -7.03
CA VAL A 169 -9.18 -3.79 -7.28
C VAL A 169 -10.50 -3.03 -7.28
N HIS A 170 -10.65 -2.01 -6.44
CA HIS A 170 -11.87 -1.20 -6.38
C HIS A 170 -12.13 -0.43 -7.68
N ASP A 171 -11.07 0.06 -8.32
CA ASP A 171 -11.17 0.83 -9.56
C ASP A 171 -11.35 -0.07 -10.78
N VAL A 172 -10.73 -1.26 -10.74
CA VAL A 172 -11.02 -2.34 -11.69
C VAL A 172 -12.50 -2.70 -11.66
N ASN A 173 -13.07 -2.88 -10.47
CA ASN A 173 -14.50 -3.22 -10.29
C ASN A 173 -15.44 -2.10 -10.77
N LYS A 174 -14.97 -0.85 -10.78
CA LYS A 174 -15.67 0.31 -11.38
C LYS A 174 -15.51 0.42 -12.89
N GLY A 175 -14.75 -0.49 -13.52
CA GLY A 175 -14.52 -0.49 -14.95
C GLY A 175 -13.45 0.50 -15.43
N GLN A 176 -12.71 1.17 -14.53
CA GLN A 176 -11.73 2.19 -14.92
C GLN A 176 -10.63 1.63 -15.84
N HIS A 177 -10.27 0.35 -15.68
CA HIS A 177 -9.33 -0.34 -16.56
C HIS A 177 -9.69 -0.26 -18.05
N LYS A 178 -10.99 -0.29 -18.37
CA LYS A 178 -11.49 -0.21 -19.76
C LYS A 178 -11.13 1.12 -20.42
N LEU A 179 -11.14 2.20 -19.64
CA LEU A 179 -10.81 3.54 -20.13
C LEU A 179 -9.35 3.65 -20.55
N PHE A 180 -8.44 3.13 -19.73
CA PHE A 180 -7.01 3.10 -20.06
C PHE A 180 -6.73 2.16 -21.26
N MET A 181 -7.37 1.00 -21.32
CA MET A 181 -7.23 0.06 -22.44
C MET A 181 -7.75 0.66 -23.76
N LYS A 182 -8.86 1.41 -23.73
CA LYS A 182 -9.38 2.15 -24.90
C LYS A 182 -8.33 3.13 -25.47
N HIS A 183 -7.53 3.73 -24.61
CA HIS A 183 -6.41 4.62 -24.98
C HIS A 183 -5.11 3.89 -25.28
N LYS A 184 -5.14 2.55 -25.40
CA LYS A 184 -3.97 1.69 -25.65
C LYS A 184 -2.89 1.83 -24.57
N ILE A 185 -3.26 2.21 -23.35
CA ILE A 185 -2.35 2.22 -22.20
C ILE A 185 -2.38 0.82 -21.58
N PRO A 186 -1.24 0.10 -21.49
CA PRO A 186 -1.16 -1.17 -20.80
C PRO A 186 -1.62 -1.07 -19.34
N VAL A 187 -2.48 -2.01 -18.93
CA VAL A 187 -3.06 -2.05 -17.58
C VAL A 187 -2.53 -3.25 -16.80
N TYR A 188 -2.18 -3.01 -15.55
CA TYR A 188 -1.74 -4.00 -14.57
C TYR A 188 -2.62 -3.92 -13.32
N THR A 189 -2.56 -4.98 -12.52
CA THR A 189 -3.07 -4.98 -11.14
C THR A 189 -2.29 -5.98 -10.30
N ALA A 190 -2.08 -5.64 -9.02
CA ALA A 190 -1.61 -6.59 -8.02
C ALA A 190 -2.73 -7.59 -7.63
N GLY A 191 -3.97 -7.32 -8.06
CA GLY A 191 -5.15 -8.13 -7.79
C GLY A 191 -5.89 -7.68 -6.54
N HIS A 192 -6.71 -8.57 -6.01
CA HIS A 192 -7.50 -8.31 -4.82
C HIS A 192 -6.60 -8.14 -3.58
N TYR A 193 -6.87 -7.13 -2.75
CA TYR A 193 -6.04 -6.76 -1.59
C TYR A 193 -5.90 -7.90 -0.56
N ALA A 194 -6.88 -8.80 -0.45
CA ALA A 194 -6.83 -9.96 0.44
C ALA A 194 -6.01 -11.16 -0.10
N ASP A 195 -5.48 -11.09 -1.33
CA ASP A 195 -4.69 -12.18 -1.93
C ASP A 195 -3.25 -12.18 -1.38
N TYR A 196 -2.78 -13.34 -0.94
CA TYR A 196 -1.41 -13.57 -0.48
C TYR A 196 -0.35 -13.47 -1.58
N ARG A 197 -0.76 -13.28 -2.84
CA ARG A 197 0.11 -13.04 -3.99
C ARG A 197 0.23 -11.56 -4.37
N PHE A 198 -0.39 -10.65 -3.61
CA PHE A 198 -0.45 -9.22 -3.93
C PHE A 198 0.94 -8.59 -4.05
N VAL A 199 1.81 -8.81 -3.05
CA VAL A 199 3.18 -8.26 -3.02
C VAL A 199 4.03 -8.82 -4.15
N GLU A 200 3.87 -10.10 -4.45
CA GLU A 200 4.57 -10.79 -5.53
C GLU A 200 4.24 -10.13 -6.87
N ARG A 201 2.95 -10.03 -7.19
CA ARG A 201 2.47 -9.41 -8.43
C ARG A 201 2.84 -7.92 -8.51
N PHE A 202 2.82 -7.22 -7.38
CA PHE A 202 3.27 -5.83 -7.28
C PHE A 202 4.74 -5.71 -7.73
N TYR A 203 5.65 -6.48 -7.13
CA TYR A 203 7.08 -6.40 -7.48
C TYR A 203 7.42 -7.03 -8.85
N GLU A 204 6.69 -8.05 -9.29
CA GLU A 204 6.81 -8.62 -10.65
C GLU A 204 6.54 -7.57 -11.73
N THR A 205 5.56 -6.69 -11.48
CA THR A 205 5.20 -5.58 -12.35
C THR A 205 6.19 -4.43 -12.20
N LEU A 206 6.38 -3.95 -10.97
CA LEU A 206 7.17 -2.76 -10.65
C LEU A 206 8.60 -2.83 -11.22
N LYS A 207 9.25 -4.00 -11.16
CA LYS A 207 10.65 -4.16 -11.60
C LYS A 207 10.87 -3.94 -13.10
N GLN A 208 9.82 -3.91 -13.91
CA GLN A 208 9.89 -3.72 -15.37
C GLN A 208 10.00 -2.25 -15.78
N PHE A 209 9.77 -1.31 -14.86
CA PHE A 209 9.62 0.10 -15.19
C PHE A 209 10.81 0.93 -14.74
N LYS A 210 11.18 1.92 -15.55
CA LYS A 210 12.29 2.83 -15.26
C LYS A 210 11.89 3.88 -14.22
N TYR A 211 10.64 4.34 -14.28
CA TYR A 211 10.07 5.35 -13.39
C TYR A 211 8.70 4.91 -12.86
N THR A 212 8.26 5.56 -11.80
CA THR A 212 6.86 5.47 -11.35
C THR A 212 6.28 6.85 -11.08
N THR A 213 4.95 6.97 -11.18
CA THR A 213 4.24 8.21 -10.86
C THR A 213 2.92 7.93 -10.18
N SER A 214 2.41 8.90 -9.43
CA SER A 214 1.01 8.95 -8.98
C SER A 214 0.52 10.39 -8.94
N ASN A 215 -0.79 10.61 -8.93
CA ASN A 215 -1.37 11.94 -8.79
C ASN A 215 -1.52 12.40 -7.33
N VAL A 216 -1.29 11.48 -6.37
CA VAL A 216 -1.24 11.75 -4.92
C VAL A 216 -0.20 10.87 -4.25
N VAL A 217 0.21 11.23 -3.03
CA VAL A 217 1.09 10.38 -2.21
C VAL A 217 0.37 9.08 -1.83
N MET A 218 0.96 7.94 -2.19
CA MET A 218 0.43 6.61 -1.94
C MET A 218 1.55 5.66 -1.51
N SER A 219 1.19 4.48 -0.99
CA SER A 219 2.17 3.48 -0.57
C SER A 219 3.13 3.05 -1.69
N CYS A 220 2.69 3.10 -2.95
CA CYS A 220 3.53 2.74 -4.11
C CYS A 220 4.79 3.62 -4.21
N LEU A 221 4.71 4.91 -3.89
CA LEU A 221 5.85 5.83 -3.85
C LEU A 221 6.98 5.28 -2.98
N PHE A 222 6.65 4.89 -1.75
CA PHE A 222 7.64 4.40 -0.78
C PHE A 222 8.30 3.12 -1.27
N TYR A 223 7.51 2.18 -1.81
CA TYR A 223 8.05 0.91 -2.30
C TYR A 223 8.86 1.05 -3.60
N SER A 224 8.47 1.95 -4.50
CA SER A 224 9.25 2.28 -5.70
C SER A 224 10.63 2.83 -5.35
N VAL A 225 10.66 3.85 -4.49
CA VAL A 225 11.90 4.52 -4.08
C VAL A 225 12.79 3.57 -3.29
N GLU A 226 12.22 2.72 -2.41
CA GLU A 226 13.00 1.70 -1.69
C GLU A 226 13.67 0.70 -2.63
N MET A 227 13.00 0.32 -3.73
CA MET A 227 13.59 -0.56 -4.74
C MET A 227 14.64 0.14 -5.63
N GLY A 228 14.77 1.47 -5.53
CA GLY A 228 15.68 2.27 -6.33
C GLY A 228 15.05 2.83 -7.62
N ILE A 229 13.72 2.83 -7.73
CA ILE A 229 13.00 3.40 -8.87
C ILE A 229 12.56 4.84 -8.54
N PRO A 230 13.00 5.86 -9.31
CA PRO A 230 12.53 7.23 -9.13
C PRO A 230 11.01 7.32 -9.21
N HIS A 231 10.44 8.11 -8.32
CA HIS A 231 9.01 8.36 -8.24
C HIS A 231 8.75 9.85 -8.29
N PHE A 232 7.66 10.25 -8.94
CA PHE A 232 7.21 11.63 -8.95
C PHE A 232 5.70 11.75 -8.82
N LEU A 233 5.25 12.89 -8.30
CA LEU A 233 3.85 13.25 -8.24
C LEU A 233 3.48 14.06 -9.48
N TYR A 234 2.51 13.58 -10.26
CA TYR A 234 2.11 14.21 -11.51
C TYR A 234 0.65 13.90 -11.87
N GLY A 235 0.00 14.90 -12.45
CA GLY A 235 -1.39 14.84 -12.91
C GLY A 235 -2.36 15.56 -11.97
N ILE A 236 -3.63 15.52 -12.35
CA ILE A 236 -4.72 16.16 -11.59
C ILE A 236 -4.91 15.51 -10.23
N GLU A 237 -4.87 16.33 -9.18
CA GLU A 237 -5.19 15.89 -7.82
C GLU A 237 -6.69 15.54 -7.72
N PRO A 238 -7.06 14.36 -7.18
CA PRO A 238 -8.43 13.95 -6.99
C PRO A 238 -9.15 14.84 -5.98
N VAL A 239 -10.45 15.06 -6.21
CA VAL A 239 -11.36 15.45 -5.13
C VAL A 239 -11.94 14.17 -4.54
N PHE A 240 -11.69 13.93 -3.26
CA PHE A 240 -12.23 12.78 -2.56
C PHE A 240 -13.61 13.08 -1.98
N ASN A 241 -14.54 12.16 -2.24
CA ASN A 241 -15.90 12.20 -1.72
C ASN A 241 -16.06 11.10 -0.67
N ASN A 242 -16.18 11.51 0.59
CA ASN A 242 -16.40 10.58 1.68
C ASN A 242 -17.88 10.15 1.75
N LYS A 243 -18.13 8.87 1.53
CA LYS A 243 -19.46 8.25 1.54
C LYS A 243 -19.84 7.63 2.89
N GLY A 244 -18.89 7.51 3.82
CA GLY A 244 -19.16 6.87 5.11
C GLY A 244 -17.94 6.48 5.95
N GLN A 245 -16.74 6.93 5.58
CA GLN A 245 -15.56 6.77 6.42
C GLN A 245 -15.69 7.67 7.66
N GLU A 246 -15.80 7.03 8.81
CA GLU A 246 -15.90 7.71 10.09
C GLU A 246 -14.62 8.52 10.39
N GLY A 247 -14.79 9.68 11.03
CA GLY A 247 -13.69 10.60 11.35
C GLY A 247 -13.28 11.53 10.20
N ILE A 248 -13.95 11.44 9.04
CA ILE A 248 -13.83 12.38 7.93
C ILE A 248 -15.22 12.99 7.69
N PRO A 249 -15.35 14.31 7.43
CA PRO A 249 -16.63 14.91 7.05
C PRO A 249 -17.24 14.20 5.84
N LEU A 250 -18.57 14.05 5.81
CA LEU A 250 -19.29 13.48 4.66
C LEU A 250 -19.30 14.47 3.49
N GLY A 251 -19.25 13.93 2.27
CA GLY A 251 -19.30 14.73 1.04
C GLY A 251 -17.93 15.06 0.45
N LYS A 252 -17.91 16.04 -0.47
CA LYS A 252 -16.72 16.47 -1.21
C LYS A 252 -16.01 17.55 -0.42
N GLU A 253 -14.89 17.25 0.23
CA GLU A 253 -14.00 18.25 0.84
C GLU A 253 -12.75 17.67 1.52
N PHE A 254 -12.44 16.38 1.31
CA PHE A 254 -11.26 15.79 1.94
C PHE A 254 -10.00 16.11 1.13
N LYS A 255 -9.22 17.07 1.63
CA LYS A 255 -7.90 17.45 1.10
C LYS A 255 -6.78 17.06 2.08
N PRO A 256 -6.16 15.88 1.92
CA PRO A 256 -5.11 15.40 2.83
C PRO A 256 -3.93 16.37 2.99
N LEU A 257 -3.56 17.08 1.92
CA LEU A 257 -2.43 18.03 1.90
C LEU A 257 -2.61 19.17 2.91
N GLU A 258 -3.84 19.61 3.14
CA GLU A 258 -4.11 20.74 4.03
C GLU A 258 -4.02 20.32 5.51
N GLN A 259 -4.20 19.03 5.81
CA GLN A 259 -4.37 18.53 7.18
C GLN A 259 -3.08 18.06 7.84
N TRP A 260 -2.14 17.48 7.09
CA TRP A 260 -1.00 16.75 7.68
C TRP A 260 0.34 17.30 7.23
N GLU A 261 1.17 17.73 8.18
CA GLU A 261 2.51 18.28 7.94
C GLU A 261 3.39 17.28 7.19
N GLN A 262 3.37 16.02 7.61
CA GLN A 262 4.14 14.98 6.96
C GLN A 262 3.70 14.76 5.51
N MET A 263 2.39 14.83 5.22
CA MET A 263 1.87 14.73 3.87
C MET A 263 2.39 15.87 2.99
N ARG A 264 2.37 17.12 3.47
CA ARG A 264 2.93 18.27 2.74
C ARG A 264 4.40 18.08 2.42
N LYS A 265 5.19 17.67 3.42
CA LYS A 265 6.62 17.41 3.27
C LYS A 265 6.91 16.38 2.20
N VAL A 266 6.17 15.27 2.19
CA VAL A 266 6.33 14.21 1.17
C VAL A 266 5.91 14.73 -0.20
N THR A 267 4.79 15.44 -0.28
CA THR A 267 4.31 16.01 -1.55
C THR A 267 5.31 16.98 -2.16
N GLU A 268 5.85 17.91 -1.38
CA GLU A 268 6.87 18.85 -1.84
C GLU A 268 8.12 18.13 -2.35
N MET A 269 8.61 17.15 -1.58
CA MET A 269 9.83 16.39 -1.90
C MET A 269 9.72 15.54 -3.18
N PHE A 270 8.51 15.11 -3.55
CA PHE A 270 8.26 14.29 -4.74
C PHE A 270 7.53 15.04 -5.85
N SER A 271 7.32 16.34 -5.68
CA SER A 271 6.72 17.19 -6.71
C SER A 271 7.66 17.38 -7.90
N GLY A 272 7.08 17.53 -9.09
CA GLY A 272 7.85 17.69 -10.32
C GLY A 272 8.41 16.38 -10.87
N LEU A 273 8.87 16.40 -12.12
CA LEU A 273 9.39 15.21 -12.80
C LEU A 273 10.76 14.84 -12.25
N ASN A 274 10.82 13.75 -11.48
CA ASN A 274 12.04 13.26 -10.86
C ASN A 274 12.58 12.05 -11.63
N THR A 275 13.82 12.16 -12.12
CA THR A 275 14.52 11.07 -12.84
C THR A 275 15.54 10.33 -12.00
N GLU A 276 15.82 10.82 -10.78
CA GLU A 276 16.75 10.24 -9.82
C GLU A 276 16.16 10.25 -8.41
N ILE A 277 16.72 9.43 -7.52
CA ILE A 277 16.36 9.41 -6.09
C ILE A 277 17.43 10.15 -5.31
N THR A 278 17.06 11.24 -4.66
CA THR A 278 17.98 11.97 -3.77
C THR A 278 18.24 11.22 -2.47
N ASP A 279 19.33 11.54 -1.79
CA ASP A 279 19.62 10.94 -0.48
C ASP A 279 18.54 11.25 0.56
N ASP A 280 17.92 12.42 0.50
CA ASP A 280 16.85 12.80 1.42
C ASP A 280 15.55 12.06 1.14
N GLN A 281 15.20 11.83 -0.14
CA GLN A 281 14.10 10.95 -0.53
C GLN A 281 14.33 9.53 -0.01
N ARG A 282 15.56 9.00 -0.18
CA ARG A 282 15.93 7.67 0.30
C ARG A 282 15.83 7.56 1.83
N LYS A 283 16.37 8.52 2.57
CA LYS A 283 16.31 8.56 4.04
C LYS A 283 14.86 8.63 4.54
N LEU A 284 14.04 9.50 3.95
CA LEU A 284 12.62 9.62 4.28
C LEU A 284 11.89 8.28 4.08
N VAL A 285 12.07 7.66 2.93
CA VAL A 285 11.40 6.39 2.59
C VAL A 285 11.86 5.26 3.51
N ASN A 286 13.16 5.13 3.77
CA ASN A 286 13.67 4.12 4.69
C ASN A 286 13.10 4.28 6.10
N PHE A 287 12.96 5.52 6.56
CA PHE A 287 12.35 5.85 7.84
C PHE A 287 10.86 5.50 7.89
N GLU A 288 10.09 5.90 6.87
CA GLU A 288 8.64 5.65 6.81
C GLU A 288 8.28 4.18 6.60
N LEU A 289 9.22 3.36 6.08
CA LEU A 289 9.07 1.90 5.92
C LEU A 289 9.65 1.08 7.08
N GLY A 290 10.17 1.74 8.13
CA GLY A 290 10.70 1.08 9.31
C GLY A 290 11.92 0.20 9.01
N ILE A 291 12.70 0.52 7.98
CA ILE A 291 13.84 -0.31 7.55
C ILE A 291 14.95 -0.30 8.60
N GLU A 292 15.17 0.84 9.24
CA GLU A 292 16.25 1.04 10.21
C GLU A 292 15.79 0.94 11.67
N HIS A 293 14.48 1.12 11.91
CA HIS A 293 13.91 1.21 13.26
C HIS A 293 12.81 0.17 13.54
N GLY A 294 12.49 -0.66 12.55
CA GLY A 294 11.54 -1.75 12.70
C GLY A 294 12.04 -2.82 13.65
N ALA A 295 11.10 -3.50 14.31
CA ALA A 295 11.40 -4.66 15.13
C ALA A 295 12.19 -5.69 14.32
N SER A 296 13.29 -6.19 14.88
CA SER A 296 14.05 -7.31 14.32
C SER A 296 13.20 -8.58 14.22
N ARG A 297 13.67 -9.59 13.48
CA ARG A 297 12.96 -10.86 13.30
C ARG A 297 12.63 -11.55 14.63
N PHE A 298 13.56 -11.59 15.57
CA PHE A 298 13.33 -12.18 16.90
C PHE A 298 12.40 -11.34 17.77
N GLN A 299 12.49 -10.01 17.69
CA GLN A 299 11.53 -9.14 18.36
C GLN A 299 10.12 -9.32 17.79
N MET A 300 9.97 -9.38 16.47
CA MET A 300 8.70 -9.69 15.81
C MET A 300 8.15 -11.03 16.30
N ALA A 301 8.98 -12.08 16.31
CA ALA A 301 8.58 -13.39 16.81
C ALA A 301 8.02 -13.29 18.24
N GLY A 302 8.78 -12.68 19.16
CA GLY A 302 8.36 -12.49 20.54
C GLY A 302 7.06 -11.71 20.66
N ILE A 303 6.88 -10.65 19.88
CA ILE A 303 5.65 -9.84 19.87
C ILE A 303 4.45 -10.66 19.37
N LEU A 304 4.60 -11.44 18.29
CA LEU A 304 3.52 -12.25 17.73
C LEU A 304 3.09 -13.37 18.68
N PHE A 305 4.05 -14.08 19.31
CA PHE A 305 3.76 -15.09 20.32
C PHE A 305 3.16 -14.49 21.60
N PHE A 306 3.63 -13.31 22.03
CA PHE A 306 3.04 -12.58 23.14
C PHE A 306 1.58 -12.22 22.86
N ALA A 307 1.28 -11.70 21.66
CA ALA A 307 -0.09 -11.36 21.28
C ALA A 307 -1.00 -12.59 21.27
N LEU A 308 -0.52 -13.72 20.75
CA LEU A 308 -1.23 -15.00 20.77
C LEU A 308 -1.53 -15.46 22.21
N ALA A 309 -0.50 -15.48 23.07
CA ALA A 309 -0.64 -15.86 24.47
C ALA A 309 -1.60 -14.93 25.23
N ASN A 310 -1.53 -13.62 24.98
CA ASN A 310 -2.38 -12.63 25.65
C ASN A 310 -3.87 -12.92 25.41
N VAL A 311 -4.27 -13.17 24.15
CA VAL A 311 -5.66 -13.53 23.82
C VAL A 311 -6.06 -14.86 24.45
N PHE A 312 -5.17 -15.85 24.43
CA PHE A 312 -5.42 -17.15 25.05
C PHE A 312 -5.69 -17.00 26.56
N PHE A 313 -4.85 -16.26 27.28
CA PHE A 313 -5.03 -16.02 28.73
C PHE A 313 -6.29 -15.19 29.04
N ARG A 314 -6.62 -14.18 28.22
CA ARG A 314 -7.89 -13.44 28.36
C ARG A 314 -9.10 -14.36 28.24
N LYS A 315 -9.12 -15.25 27.23
CA LYS A 315 -10.20 -16.23 27.04
C LYS A 315 -10.30 -17.21 28.20
N LEU A 316 -9.16 -17.70 28.70
CA LEU A 316 -9.13 -18.60 29.86
C LEU A 316 -9.69 -17.92 31.12
N LYS A 317 -9.27 -16.67 31.39
CA LYS A 317 -9.76 -15.88 32.52
C LYS A 317 -11.28 -15.65 32.45
N ASN A 318 -11.79 -15.26 31.29
CA ASN A 318 -13.23 -15.05 31.09
C ASN A 318 -14.03 -16.35 31.29
N LYS A 319 -13.51 -17.49 30.83
CA LYS A 319 -14.15 -18.80 31.04
C LYS A 319 -14.17 -19.19 32.52
N MET A 320 -13.09 -18.94 33.27
CA MET A 320 -13.06 -19.18 34.72
C MET A 320 -14.04 -18.27 35.47
N GLN A 321 -14.16 -17.01 35.07
CA GLN A 321 -15.10 -16.07 35.71
C GLN A 321 -16.57 -16.40 35.42
N ASN A 322 -16.87 -16.92 34.22
CA ASN A 322 -18.24 -17.24 33.80
C ASN A 322 -18.64 -18.71 34.07
N GLY A 323 -17.70 -19.58 34.46
CA GLY A 323 -17.92 -21.00 34.72
C GLY A 323 -18.25 -21.36 36.18
N PHE A 324 -18.45 -20.36 37.03
CA PHE A 324 -18.88 -20.49 38.43
C PHE A 324 -20.32 -19.97 38.66
N ILE A 325 -21.15 -19.94 37.62
CA ILE A 325 -22.59 -19.68 37.71
C ILE A 325 -23.36 -20.96 37.37
#